data_AF-X1TPG9-F1
#
_entry.id   AF-X1TPG9-F1
#
_cell.length_a   1.000
_cell.length_b   1.000
_cell.length_c   1.000
_cell.angle_alpha   90.00
_cell.angle_beta   90.00
_cell.angle_gamma   90.00
#
_symmetry.space_group_name_H-M   'P 1'
#
loop_
_entity.id
_entity.type
_entity.pdbx_description
1 polymer ?
#
loop_
_entity_poly.entity_id
_entity_poly.type
_entity_poly.pdbx_seq_one_letter_code
_entity_poly.pdbx_strand_id
1 'polypeptide(L)'
;MIVKTTIFELSDGSYKNLSELAKTMGISVSQIYRVREGKRRINQKFIVGATIAFPNHKLDELFYLAPDSGDEQSAKEKQRVEGSS
;
A
#
# COMPACT_ATOMS: atom_id res chain seq x y z
N MET A 1 16.12 -3.98 3.72
CA MET A 1 15.41 -2.85 3.07
C MET A 1 14.15 -3.40 2.42
N ILE A 2 13.02 -2.75 2.60
CA ILE A 2 11.73 -3.08 1.98
C ILE A 2 11.24 -1.90 1.15
N VAL A 3 10.48 -2.18 0.10
CA VAL A 3 9.80 -1.14 -0.68
C VAL A 3 8.48 -0.79 0.03
N LYS A 4 8.29 0.49 0.30
CA LYS A 4 7.03 1.09 0.76
C LYS A 4 6.50 2.05 -0.31
N THR A 5 5.26 2.49 -0.15
CA THR A 5 4.58 3.36 -1.12
C THR A 5 3.89 4.52 -0.44
N THR A 6 3.80 5.63 -1.15
CA THR A 6 3.13 6.90 -0.79
C THR A 6 1.82 7.08 -1.55
N ILE A 7 1.41 6.10 -2.38
CA ILE A 7 0.25 6.26 -3.26
C ILE A 7 -1.06 6.42 -2.50
N PHE A 8 -1.14 5.97 -1.25
CA PHE A 8 -2.33 6.09 -0.42
C PHE A 8 -2.52 7.54 0.03
N GLU A 9 -1.41 8.22 0.30
CA GLU A 9 -1.35 9.64 0.62
C GLU A 9 -1.59 10.49 -0.63
N LEU A 10 -1.01 10.12 -1.78
CA LEU A 10 -1.21 10.81 -3.06
C LEU A 10 -2.63 10.64 -3.64
N SER A 11 -3.33 9.58 -3.25
CA SER A 11 -4.67 9.29 -3.77
C SER A 11 -5.76 10.22 -3.23
N ASP A 12 -5.47 11.00 -2.18
CA ASP A 12 -6.43 11.91 -1.57
C ASP A 12 -6.80 13.03 -2.56
N GLY A 13 -8.04 13.01 -3.04
CA GLY A 13 -8.56 13.92 -4.07
C GLY A 13 -8.45 13.42 -5.53
N SER A 14 -7.60 12.44 -5.83
CA SER A 14 -7.47 11.87 -7.20
C SER A 14 -8.42 10.71 -7.47
N TYR A 15 -8.86 10.01 -6.42
CA TYR A 15 -9.77 8.86 -6.52
C TYR A 15 -10.85 8.93 -5.43
N LYS A 16 -12.07 8.51 -5.75
CA LYS A 16 -13.20 8.51 -4.80
C LYS A 16 -13.01 7.50 -3.68
N ASN A 17 -12.31 6.40 -3.95
CA ASN A 17 -12.01 5.34 -2.99
C ASN A 17 -10.93 4.37 -3.51
N LEU A 18 -10.50 3.45 -2.63
CA LEU A 18 -9.49 2.43 -2.95
C LEU A 18 -9.95 1.42 -4.01
N SER A 19 -11.26 1.20 -4.19
CA SER A 19 -11.75 0.31 -5.24
C SER A 19 -11.56 0.92 -6.62
N GLU A 20 -11.77 2.23 -6.76
CA GLU A 20 -11.50 2.97 -8.00
C GLU A 20 -10.00 2.98 -8.30
N LEU A 21 -9.15 3.26 -7.31
CA LEU A 21 -7.70 3.18 -7.46
C LEU A 21 -7.25 1.77 -7.90
N ALA A 22 -7.75 0.71 -7.27
CA ALA A 22 -7.41 -0.67 -7.64
C ALA A 22 -7.81 -1.00 -9.09
N LYS A 23 -8.97 -0.50 -9.53
CA LYS A 23 -9.44 -0.66 -10.92
C LYS A 23 -8.49 0.02 -11.90
N THR A 24 -8.09 1.26 -11.63
CA THR A 24 -7.14 2.01 -12.47
C THR A 24 -5.76 1.34 -12.50
N MET A 25 -5.29 0.83 -11.36
CA MET A 25 -4.02 0.08 -11.25
C MET A 25 -4.07 -1.31 -11.91
N GLY A 26 -5.25 -1.81 -12.30
CA GLY A 26 -5.39 -3.17 -12.87
C GLY A 26 -5.11 -4.30 -11.86
N ILE A 27 -5.36 -4.06 -10.57
CA ILE A 27 -5.18 -5.04 -9.48
C ILE A 27 -6.50 -5.31 -8.74
N SER A 28 -6.54 -6.38 -7.97
CA SER A 28 -7.71 -6.65 -7.13
C SER A 28 -7.77 -5.69 -5.95
N VAL A 29 -8.99 -5.32 -5.55
CA VAL A 29 -9.24 -4.51 -4.34
C VAL A 29 -8.61 -5.18 -3.11
N SER A 30 -8.71 -6.50 -2.97
CA SER A 30 -8.04 -7.22 -1.88
C SER A 30 -6.51 -7.06 -1.88
N GLN A 31 -5.87 -6.94 -3.05
CA GLN A 31 -4.43 -6.66 -3.12
C GLN A 31 -4.12 -5.27 -2.58
N ILE A 32 -4.94 -4.26 -2.90
CA ILE A 32 -4.72 -2.88 -2.43
C ILE A 32 -4.83 -2.78 -0.91
N TYR A 33 -5.85 -3.41 -0.31
CA TYR A 33 -6.03 -3.42 1.13
C TYR A 33 -4.90 -4.17 1.85
N ARG A 34 -4.46 -5.31 1.33
CA ARG A 34 -3.35 -6.06 1.95
C ARG A 34 -2.01 -5.33 1.90
N VAL A 35 -1.76 -4.53 0.86
CA VAL A 35 -0.57 -3.66 0.81
C VAL A 35 -0.71 -2.51 1.81
N ARG A 36 -1.88 -1.84 1.85
CA ARG A 36 -2.17 -0.76 2.81
C ARG A 36 -2.04 -1.21 4.27
N GLU A 37 -2.50 -2.41 4.57
CA GLU A 37 -2.45 -3.02 5.91
C GLU A 37 -1.07 -3.63 6.24
N GLY A 38 -0.11 -3.62 5.31
CA GLY A 38 1.21 -4.23 5.50
C GLY A 38 1.22 -5.77 5.46
N LYS A 39 0.07 -6.41 5.21
CA LYS A 39 -0.09 -7.87 5.10
C LYS A 39 0.53 -8.45 3.83
N ARG A 40 0.90 -7.62 2.85
CA ARG A 40 1.54 -8.06 1.61
C ARG A 40 2.59 -7.05 1.15
N ARG A 41 3.77 -7.56 0.78
CA ARG A 41 4.83 -6.75 0.16
C ARG A 41 4.40 -6.26 -1.23
N ILE A 42 4.92 -5.10 -1.62
CA ILE A 42 4.76 -4.53 -2.96
C ILE A 42 5.48 -5.43 -3.97
N ASN A 43 4.78 -5.76 -5.06
CA ASN A 43 5.32 -6.58 -6.14
C ASN A 43 5.33 -5.79 -7.46
N GLN A 44 5.94 -6.37 -8.50
CA GLN A 44 6.03 -5.75 -9.82
C GLN A 44 4.66 -5.32 -10.38
N LYS A 45 3.62 -6.16 -10.23
CA LYS A 45 2.27 -5.83 -10.71
C LYS A 45 1.71 -4.58 -10.03
N PHE A 46 1.97 -4.42 -8.72
CA PHE A 46 1.58 -3.23 -7.98
C PHE A 46 2.35 -1.98 -8.46
N ILE A 47 3.65 -2.11 -8.72
CA ILE A 47 4.49 -1.02 -9.23
C ILE A 47 3.99 -0.56 -10.61
N VAL A 48 3.80 -1.49 -11.54
CA VAL A 48 3.27 -1.18 -12.88
C VAL A 48 1.88 -0.53 -12.78
N GLY A 49 0.99 -1.07 -11.95
CA GLY A 49 -0.32 -0.48 -11.71
C GLY A 49 -0.26 0.95 -11.18
N ALA A 50 0.65 1.23 -10.24
CA ALA A 50 0.84 2.58 -9.71
C ALA A 50 1.33 3.55 -10.80
N THR A 51 2.27 3.14 -11.66
CA THR A 51 2.74 4.01 -12.75
C THR A 51 1.67 4.33 -13.79
N ILE A 52 0.66 3.46 -13.96
CA ILE A 52 -0.50 3.71 -14.82
C ILE A 52 -1.48 4.66 -14.13
N ALA A 53 -1.72 4.47 -12.83
CA ALA A 53 -2.62 5.31 -12.05
C ALA A 53 -2.08 6.74 -11.86
N PHE A 54 -0.76 6.89 -11.72
CA PHE A 54 -0.10 8.15 -11.45
C PHE A 54 0.90 8.50 -12.58
N PRO A 55 0.42 8.78 -13.80
CA PRO A 55 1.29 8.97 -14.97
C PRO A 55 2.16 10.24 -14.89
N ASN A 56 1.75 11.22 -14.07
CA ASN A 56 2.47 12.48 -13.86
C ASN A 56 3.46 12.43 -12.69
N HIS A 57 3.62 11.27 -12.04
CA HIS A 57 4.51 11.08 -10.92
C HIS A 57 5.68 10.17 -11.29
N LYS A 58 6.85 10.46 -10.73
CA LYS A 58 8.03 9.63 -10.90
C LYS A 58 8.04 8.46 -9.91
N LEU A 59 8.81 7.42 -10.23
CA LEU A 59 8.81 6.19 -9.44
C LEU A 59 9.32 6.40 -8.00
N ASP A 60 10.25 7.32 -7.80
CA ASP A 60 10.80 7.76 -6.50
C ASP A 60 9.82 8.62 -5.68
N GLU A 61 8.83 9.25 -6.33
CA GLU A 61 7.72 9.93 -5.65
C GLU A 61 6.65 8.95 -5.17
N LEU A 62 6.49 7.82 -5.87
CA LEU A 62 5.48 6.78 -5.58
C LEU A 62 5.98 5.70 -4.60
N PHE A 63 7.29 5.44 -4.58
CA PHE A 63 7.91 4.36 -3.82
C PHE A 63 9.20 4.81 -3.17
N TYR A 64 9.46 4.29 -1.97
CA TYR A 64 10.68 4.54 -1.23
C TYR A 64 11.18 3.27 -0.54
N LEU A 65 12.47 3.26 -0.23
CA LEU A 65 13.10 2.18 0.53
C LEU A 65 13.10 2.53 2.01
N ALA A 66 12.65 1.58 2.84
CA ALA A 66 12.71 1.67 4.29
C ALA A 66 13.51 0.49 4.86
N PRO A 67 14.09 0.62 6.07
CA PRO A 67 14.61 -0.51 6.81
C PRO A 67 13.57 -1.62 6.92
N ASP A 68 14.00 -2.88 6.87
CA ASP A 68 13.12 -4.01 7.19
C ASP A 68 13.01 -4.07 8.72
N SER A 69 12.23 -3.16 9.30
CA SER A 69 11.88 -3.18 10.71
C SER A 69 10.87 -4.30 10.86
N GLY A 70 11.33 -5.50 11.23
CA GLY A 70 10.59 -6.76 11.21
C GLY A 70 9.26 -6.82 11.97
N ASP A 71 8.68 -5.71 12.42
CA ASP A 71 7.57 -5.67 13.36
C ASP A 71 6.53 -4.55 13.15
N GLU A 72 6.41 -3.93 11.97
CA GLU A 72 5.12 -3.28 11.63
C GLU A 72 4.05 -4.30 11.19
N GLN A 73 4.48 -5.53 10.85
CA GLN A 73 3.61 -6.62 10.42
C GLN A 73 2.94 -7.38 11.60
N SER A 74 3.41 -7.19 12.84
CA SER A 74 2.88 -7.87 14.03
C SER A 74 2.26 -6.91 15.07
N ALA A 75 2.63 -5.63 15.06
CA ALA A 75 2.21 -4.67 16.08
C ALA A 75 0.70 -4.35 16.11
N LYS A 76 -0.04 -4.55 15.01
CA LYS A 76 -1.51 -4.36 15.00
C LYS A 76 -2.32 -5.58 15.45
N GLU A 77 -1.71 -6.76 15.57
CA GLU A 77 -2.40 -7.97 16.05
C GLU A 77 -2.42 -8.06 17.59
N LYS A 78 -1.36 -7.57 18.26
CA LYS A 78 -1.25 -7.66 19.73
C LYS A 78 -2.23 -6.77 20.50
N GLN A 79 -2.84 -5.76 19.86
CA GLN A 79 -3.76 -4.85 20.54
C GLN A 79 -5.21 -5.39 20.66
N ARG A 80 -5.51 -6.58 20.10
CA ARG A 80 -6.86 -7.19 20.19
C ARG A 80 -6.99 -8.26 21.29
N VAL A 81 -5.88 -8.78 21.81
CA VAL A 81 -5.90 -9.90 22.77
C VAL A 81 -5.87 -9.48 24.25
N GLU A 82 -5.60 -8.22 24.56
CA GLU A 82 -5.52 -7.72 25.96
C GLU A 82 -6.79 -6.97 26.44
N GLY A 83 -7.85 -6.93 25.63
CA GLY A 83 -9.11 -6.22 25.95
C GLY A 83 -10.23 -7.08 26.53
N SER A 84 -9.97 -8.35 26.85
CA SER A 84 -10.95 -9.25 27.48
C SER A 84 -10.37 -9.82 28.76
N SER A 85 -10.40 -9.03 29.83
CA SER A 85 -10.28 -9.49 31.21
C SER A 85 -11.34 -8.80 32.05
#